data_AF-R5P0E8-F1
#
_entry.id   AF-R5P0E8-F1
#
_cell.length_a   1.000
_cell.length_b   1.000
_cell.length_c   1.000
_cell.angle_alpha   90.00
_cell.angle_beta   90.00
_cell.angle_gamma   90.00
#
_symmetry.space_group_name_H-M   'P 1'
#
loop_
_entity.id
_entity.type
_entity.pdbx_description
1 polymer ?
#
loop_
_entity_poly.entity_id
_entity_poly.type
_entity_poly.pdbx_seq_one_letter_code
_entity_poly.pdbx_strand_id
1 'polypeptide(L)'
;MTEKILKIVTIVMFAVTAVILGMFIWGGDVPDQQYTTPVYTASLLNWAYVLFVIAVIAAVIFPIVRLFTRPKQAMKSFIGLAALAVVVLIAYAMADGTPMNIIGYSGTDNVPSRLIFSDTIIYTMYILFGAAIIAIFATELLRKVR
;
A
#
# COMPACT_ATOMS: atom_id res chain seq x y z
N MET A 1 22.74 -19.31 4.17
CA MET A 1 22.96 -18.39 5.32
C MET A 1 21.85 -17.35 5.44
N THR A 2 21.42 -16.76 4.32
CA THR A 2 20.38 -15.71 4.23
C THR A 2 19.00 -16.11 4.79
N GLU A 3 18.53 -17.34 4.55
CA GLU A 3 17.20 -17.76 5.01
C GLU A 3 17.08 -17.89 6.53
N LYS A 4 18.15 -18.30 7.21
CA LYS A 4 18.16 -18.38 8.68
C LYS A 4 18.09 -16.99 9.30
N ILE A 5 18.84 -16.03 8.74
CA ILE A 5 18.83 -14.63 9.19
C ILE A 5 17.44 -14.03 8.98
N LEU A 6 16.86 -14.21 7.79
CA LEU A 6 15.55 -13.66 7.47
C LEU A 6 14.45 -14.26 8.36
N LYS A 7 14.49 -15.57 8.63
CA LYS A 7 13.57 -16.23 9.56
C LYS A 7 13.69 -15.68 10.99
N ILE A 8 14.92 -15.49 11.48
CA ILE A 8 15.17 -14.92 12.82
C ILE A 8 14.64 -13.50 12.89
N VAL A 9 14.96 -12.64 11.91
CA VAL A 9 14.51 -11.25 11.85
C VAL A 9 12.98 -11.18 11.83
N THR A 10 12.31 -12.02 11.02
CA THR A 10 10.85 -12.08 10.99
C THR A 10 10.25 -12.50 12.33
N ILE A 11 10.80 -13.52 12.98
CA ILE A 11 10.32 -13.98 14.29
C ILE A 11 10.48 -12.87 15.33
N VAL A 12 11.62 -12.17 15.33
CA VAL A 12 11.86 -11.06 16.26
C VAL A 12 10.87 -9.92 16.03
N MET A 13 10.66 -9.50 14.77
CA MET A 13 9.67 -8.45 14.46
C MET A 13 8.26 -8.84 14.87
N PHE A 14 7.88 -10.11 14.68
CA PHE A 14 6.59 -10.63 15.10
C PHE A 14 6.46 -10.63 16.63
N ALA A 15 7.49 -11.09 17.34
CA ALA A 15 7.50 -11.10 18.80
C ALA A 15 7.39 -9.68 19.39
N VAL A 16 8.16 -8.72 18.86
CA VAL A 16 8.07 -7.31 19.28
C VAL A 16 6.68 -6.75 19.03
N THR A 17 6.10 -7.02 17.85
CA THR A 17 4.74 -6.58 17.51
C THR A 17 3.71 -7.20 18.46
N ALA A 18 3.82 -8.49 18.77
CA ALA A 18 2.92 -9.17 19.70
C ALA A 18 3.01 -8.60 21.12
N VAL A 19 4.22 -8.25 21.59
CA VAL A 19 4.41 -7.59 22.90
C VAL A 19 3.76 -6.21 22.91
N ILE A 20 3.97 -5.39 21.87
CA ILE A 20 3.38 -4.04 21.79
C ILE A 20 1.86 -4.11 21.68
N LEU A 21 1.32 -5.05 20.92
CA LEU A 21 -0.12 -5.29 20.86
C LEU A 21 -0.67 -5.77 22.21
N GLY A 22 0.06 -6.62 22.93
CA GLY A 22 -0.33 -7.04 24.27
C GLY A 22 -0.39 -5.87 25.25
N MET A 23 0.61 -4.99 25.22
CA MET A 23 0.60 -3.75 25.99
C MET A 23 -0.56 -2.83 25.56
N PHE A 24 -0.86 -2.74 24.28
CA PHE A 24 -1.97 -1.93 23.77
C PHE A 24 -3.34 -2.45 24.24
N ILE A 25 -3.59 -3.75 24.20
CA ILE A 25 -4.89 -4.35 24.53
C ILE A 25 -5.08 -4.47 26.05
N TRP A 26 -4.03 -4.85 26.79
CA TRP A 26 -4.13 -5.16 28.22
C TRP A 26 -3.47 -4.13 29.14
N GLY A 27 -2.83 -3.09 28.58
CA GLY A 27 -2.10 -2.09 29.36
C GLY A 27 -2.97 -0.99 29.99
N GLY A 28 -4.29 -1.08 29.85
CA GLY A 28 -5.25 -0.15 30.44
C GLY A 28 -5.44 1.13 29.63
N ASP A 29 -6.32 1.99 30.14
CA ASP A 29 -6.73 3.24 29.52
C ASP A 29 -6.23 4.46 30.29
N VAL A 30 -6.04 5.56 29.57
CA VAL A 30 -5.65 6.84 30.18
C VAL A 30 -6.82 7.39 31.00
N PRO A 31 -6.61 7.75 32.28
CA PRO A 31 -7.65 8.37 33.10
C PRO A 31 -8.15 9.70 32.52
N ASP A 32 -9.39 10.07 32.84
CA ASP A 32 -9.99 11.38 32.53
C ASP A 32 -10.07 11.74 31.03
N GLN A 33 -10.23 10.73 30.16
CA GLN A 33 -10.49 10.93 28.73
C GLN A 33 -11.98 10.78 28.39
N GLN A 34 -12.48 11.62 27.47
CA GLN A 34 -13.87 11.55 26.97
C GLN A 34 -14.17 10.22 26.25
N TYR A 35 -13.15 9.58 25.66
CA TYR A 35 -13.24 8.30 24.98
C TYR A 35 -12.19 7.34 25.53
N THR A 36 -12.53 6.05 25.60
CA THR A 36 -11.61 4.97 25.97
C THR A 36 -10.38 5.02 25.07
N THR A 37 -9.24 5.38 25.66
CA THR A 37 -7.99 5.59 24.94
C THR A 37 -6.90 4.75 25.62
N PRO A 38 -6.43 3.68 24.95
CA PRO A 38 -5.40 2.82 25.53
C PRO A 38 -4.09 3.57 25.78
N VAL A 39 -3.45 3.31 26.90
CA VAL A 39 -2.21 4.00 27.33
C VAL A 39 -1.09 3.84 26.30
N TYR A 40 -0.99 2.68 25.66
CA TYR A 40 0.10 2.33 24.74
C TYR A 40 -0.22 2.61 23.27
N THR A 41 -1.25 3.40 22.97
CA THR A 41 -1.61 3.81 21.60
C THR A 41 -0.43 4.46 20.86
N ALA A 42 0.28 5.38 21.52
CA ALA A 42 1.43 6.05 20.93
C ALA A 42 2.57 5.07 20.61
N SER A 43 2.82 4.09 21.47
CA SER A 43 3.85 3.06 21.26
C SER A 43 3.52 2.18 20.05
N LEU A 44 2.26 1.77 19.91
CA LEU A 44 1.81 1.01 18.75
C LEU A 44 1.96 1.81 17.45
N LEU A 45 1.55 3.09 17.47
CA LEU A 45 1.64 3.95 16.29
C LEU A 45 3.10 4.21 15.88
N ASN A 46 3.98 4.49 16.84
CA ASN A 46 5.41 4.66 16.60
C ASN A 46 6.03 3.40 16.00
N TRP A 47 5.66 2.21 16.52
CA TRP A 47 6.14 0.94 15.96
C TRP A 47 5.63 0.72 14.53
N ALA A 48 4.36 1.04 14.25
CA ALA A 48 3.81 0.98 12.91
C ALA A 48 4.57 1.91 11.94
N TYR A 49 4.93 3.13 12.36
CA TYR A 49 5.76 4.02 11.56
C TYR A 49 7.16 3.46 11.29
N VAL A 50 7.81 2.85 12.28
CA VAL A 50 9.12 2.20 12.09
C VAL A 50 9.02 1.06 11.07
N LEU A 51 8.03 0.17 11.21
CA LEU A 51 7.81 -0.93 10.27
C LEU A 51 7.49 -0.42 8.86
N PHE A 52 6.69 0.63 8.74
CA PHE A 52 6.37 1.26 7.47
C PHE A 52 7.62 1.82 6.79
N VAL A 53 8.47 2.56 7.52
CA VAL A 53 9.73 3.09 6.97
C VAL A 53 10.66 1.97 6.52
N ILE A 54 10.81 0.89 7.31
CA ILE A 54 11.60 -0.28 6.92
C ILE A 54 11.04 -0.92 5.64
N ALA A 55 9.71 -1.06 5.56
CA ALA A 55 9.05 -1.63 4.39
C ALA A 55 9.27 -0.76 3.14
N VAL A 56 9.17 0.57 3.26
CA VAL A 56 9.46 1.51 2.17
C VAL A 56 10.91 1.39 1.70
N ILE A 57 11.87 1.38 2.63
CA ILE A 57 13.30 1.21 2.32
C ILE A 57 13.53 -0.11 1.58
N ALA A 58 12.98 -1.21 2.08
CA ALA A 58 13.08 -2.52 1.46
C ALA A 58 12.45 -2.55 0.06
N ALA A 59 11.27 -1.95 -0.10
CA ALA A 59 10.55 -1.87 -1.36
C ALA A 59 11.30 -1.07 -2.44
N VAL A 60 12.17 -0.13 -2.04
CA VAL A 60 13.04 0.62 -2.97
C VAL A 60 14.37 -0.09 -3.22
N ILE A 61 15.05 -0.57 -2.17
CA ILE A 61 16.38 -1.19 -2.29
C ILE A 61 16.30 -2.52 -3.03
N PHE A 62 15.32 -3.38 -2.75
CA PHE A 62 15.27 -4.72 -3.35
C PHE A 62 15.15 -4.69 -4.89
N PRO A 63 14.27 -3.89 -5.51
CA PRO A 63 14.23 -3.76 -6.97
C PRO A 63 15.55 -3.26 -7.57
N ILE A 64 16.20 -2.28 -6.91
CA ILE A 64 17.48 -1.71 -7.38
C ILE A 64 18.57 -2.78 -7.35
N VAL A 65 18.74 -3.49 -6.24
CA VAL A 65 19.72 -4.59 -6.13
C VAL A 65 19.42 -5.70 -7.14
N ARG A 66 18.14 -6.00 -7.37
CA ARG A 66 17.72 -7.01 -8.35
C ARG A 66 18.06 -6.61 -9.79
N LEU A 67 18.08 -5.31 -10.11
CA LEU A 67 18.48 -4.81 -11.43
C LEU A 67 19.93 -5.18 -11.77
N PHE A 68 20.84 -5.08 -10.81
CA PHE A 68 22.26 -5.40 -11.00
C PHE A 68 22.57 -6.89 -10.87
N THR A 69 21.89 -7.60 -9.96
CA THR A 69 22.16 -9.02 -9.71
C THR A 69 21.45 -9.96 -10.69
N ARG A 70 20.26 -9.57 -11.20
CA ARG A 70 19.43 -10.41 -12.09
C ARG A 70 18.73 -9.57 -13.17
N PRO A 71 19.49 -8.89 -14.05
CA PRO A 71 18.95 -7.90 -15.00
C PRO A 71 17.87 -8.47 -15.93
N LYS A 72 18.07 -9.67 -16.48
CA LYS A 72 17.10 -10.31 -17.39
C LYS A 72 15.75 -10.59 -16.72
N GLN A 73 15.76 -10.96 -15.43
CA GLN A 73 14.54 -11.22 -14.67
C GLN A 73 13.89 -9.90 -14.20
N ALA A 74 14.71 -8.93 -13.77
CA ALA A 74 14.26 -7.59 -13.40
C ALA A 74 13.59 -6.87 -14.58
N MET A 75 14.12 -7.01 -15.79
CA MET A 75 13.55 -6.39 -17.00
C MET A 75 12.10 -6.83 -17.26
N LYS A 76 11.76 -8.10 -16.98
CA LYS A 76 10.36 -8.58 -17.09
C LYS A 76 9.44 -7.90 -16.08
N SER A 77 9.88 -7.69 -14.84
CA SER A 77 9.11 -6.92 -13.86
C SER A 77 9.00 -5.44 -14.21
N PHE A 78 10.01 -4.87 -14.90
CA PHE A 78 9.96 -3.50 -15.39
C PHE A 78 8.88 -3.29 -16.45
N ILE A 79 8.59 -4.28 -17.29
CA ILE A 79 7.47 -4.20 -18.25
C ILE A 79 6.13 -4.06 -17.51
N GLY A 80 5.92 -4.84 -16.45
CA GLY A 80 4.72 -4.73 -15.62
C GLY A 80 4.63 -3.37 -14.91
N LEU A 81 5.75 -2.88 -14.38
CA LEU A 81 5.80 -1.56 -13.73
C LEU A 81 5.58 -0.41 -14.72
N ALA A 82 6.15 -0.49 -15.91
CA ALA A 82 5.94 0.48 -16.99
C ALA A 82 4.48 0.48 -17.44
N ALA A 83 3.86 -0.70 -17.63
CA ALA A 83 2.44 -0.80 -17.94
C ALA A 83 1.57 -0.17 -16.85
N LEU A 84 1.87 -0.43 -15.57
CA LEU A 84 1.17 0.21 -14.46
C LEU A 84 1.34 1.73 -14.47
N ALA A 85 2.56 2.24 -14.72
CA ALA A 85 2.82 3.66 -14.82
C ALA A 85 2.00 4.32 -15.95
N VAL A 86 1.90 3.66 -17.12
CA VAL A 86 1.04 4.13 -18.22
C VAL A 86 -0.42 4.18 -17.79
N VAL A 87 -0.93 3.16 -17.09
CA VAL A 87 -2.31 3.16 -16.57
C VAL A 87 -2.54 4.33 -15.61
N VAL A 88 -1.60 4.59 -14.70
CA VAL A 88 -1.68 5.72 -13.76
C VAL A 88 -1.68 7.06 -14.50
N LEU A 89 -0.85 7.21 -15.54
CA LEU A 89 -0.81 8.44 -16.35
C LEU A 89 -2.13 8.66 -17.12
N ILE A 90 -2.73 7.59 -17.65
CA ILE A 90 -4.06 7.66 -18.29
C ILE A 90 -5.11 8.04 -17.26
N ALA A 91 -5.12 7.39 -16.09
CA ALA A 91 -6.05 7.70 -15.01
C ALA A 91 -5.91 9.15 -14.53
N TYR A 92 -4.68 9.66 -14.42
CA TYR A 92 -4.41 11.05 -14.07
C TYR A 92 -4.92 12.01 -15.15
N ALA A 93 -4.73 11.69 -16.43
CA ALA A 93 -5.24 12.50 -17.53
C ALA A 93 -6.78 12.52 -17.62
N MET A 94 -7.46 11.51 -17.05
CA MET A 94 -8.92 11.44 -16.96
C MET A 94 -9.50 12.12 -15.72
N ALA A 95 -8.67 12.42 -14.71
CA ALA A 95 -9.11 12.96 -13.43
C ALA A 95 -9.73 14.36 -13.57
N ASP A 96 -10.79 14.63 -12.80
CA ASP A 96 -11.45 15.94 -12.78
C ASP A 96 -11.08 16.70 -11.50
N GLY A 97 -10.53 17.89 -11.66
CA GLY A 97 -10.18 18.78 -10.55
C GLY A 97 -11.30 19.71 -10.12
N THR A 98 -12.48 19.64 -10.76
CA THR A 98 -13.60 20.55 -10.49
C THR A 98 -14.15 20.30 -9.07
N PRO A 99 -14.13 21.32 -8.18
CA PRO A 99 -14.68 21.17 -6.83
C PRO A 99 -16.12 20.69 -6.85
N MET A 100 -16.40 19.65 -6.06
CA MET A 100 -17.72 19.05 -6.01
C MET A 100 -18.69 19.91 -5.18
N ASN A 101 -19.96 19.93 -5.56
CA ASN A 101 -21.00 20.51 -4.71
C ASN A 101 -21.39 19.51 -3.61
N ILE A 102 -20.65 19.53 -2.50
CA ILE A 102 -20.87 18.63 -1.37
C ILE A 102 -21.76 19.33 -0.34
N ILE A 103 -23.03 18.89 -0.26
CA ILE A 103 -24.01 19.46 0.67
C ILE A 103 -23.53 19.27 2.12
N GLY A 104 -23.47 20.37 2.87
CA GLY A 104 -23.09 20.35 4.29
C GLY A 104 -21.59 20.23 4.56
N TYR A 105 -20.74 20.24 3.52
CA TYR A 105 -19.28 20.22 3.69
C TYR A 105 -18.69 21.62 3.51
N SER A 106 -18.09 22.15 4.56
CA SER A 106 -17.36 23.43 4.58
C SER A 106 -15.86 23.25 4.84
N GLY A 107 -15.34 22.03 4.66
CA GLY A 107 -13.93 21.72 4.90
C GLY A 107 -13.02 22.20 3.76
N THR A 108 -11.71 22.18 4.01
CA THR A 108 -10.69 22.70 3.09
C THR A 108 -10.18 21.67 2.07
N ASP A 109 -10.65 20.42 2.11
CA ASP A 109 -10.11 19.33 1.27
C ASP A 109 -10.78 19.22 -0.11
N ASN A 110 -11.88 19.94 -0.38
CA ASN A 110 -12.54 19.96 -1.69
C ASN A 110 -11.81 20.91 -2.66
N VAL A 111 -10.55 20.61 -2.92
CA VAL A 111 -9.63 21.39 -3.75
C VAL A 111 -9.07 20.54 -4.89
N PRO A 112 -8.75 21.14 -6.06
CA PRO A 112 -8.39 20.39 -7.27
C PRO A 112 -7.28 19.34 -7.08
N SER A 113 -6.27 19.63 -6.24
CA SER A 113 -5.17 18.69 -5.99
C SER A 113 -5.62 17.39 -5.31
N ARG A 114 -6.55 17.47 -4.35
CA ARG A 114 -7.11 16.32 -3.63
C ARG A 114 -8.04 15.51 -4.52
N LEU A 115 -8.84 16.20 -5.32
CA LEU A 115 -9.77 15.61 -6.29
C LEU A 115 -9.00 14.82 -7.35
N ILE A 116 -8.04 15.45 -8.02
CA ILE A 116 -7.21 14.80 -9.04
C ILE A 116 -6.47 13.59 -8.47
N PHE A 117 -5.92 13.70 -7.26
CA PHE A 117 -5.22 12.57 -6.62
C PHE A 117 -6.18 11.40 -6.33
N SER A 118 -7.36 11.68 -5.79
CA SER A 118 -8.37 10.67 -5.47
C SER A 118 -8.90 10.00 -6.73
N ASP A 119 -9.25 10.78 -7.75
CA ASP A 119 -9.72 10.29 -9.05
C ASP A 119 -8.68 9.44 -9.74
N THR A 120 -7.41 9.85 -9.74
CA THR A 120 -6.32 9.06 -10.33
C THR A 120 -6.25 7.68 -9.70
N ILE A 121 -6.38 7.58 -8.37
CA ILE A 121 -6.38 6.29 -7.65
C ILE A 121 -7.62 5.47 -8.02
N ILE A 122 -8.80 6.08 -8.02
CA ILE A 122 -10.07 5.41 -8.33
C ILE A 122 -10.10 4.89 -9.77
N TYR A 123 -9.73 5.72 -10.74
CA TYR A 123 -9.65 5.31 -12.14
C TYR A 123 -8.59 4.24 -12.39
N THR A 124 -7.41 4.37 -11.77
CA THR A 124 -6.39 3.31 -11.83
C THR A 124 -6.95 1.98 -11.32
N MET A 125 -7.64 2.00 -10.16
CA MET A 125 -8.29 0.83 -9.59
C MET A 125 -9.31 0.22 -10.55
N TYR A 126 -10.22 1.02 -11.13
CA TYR A 126 -11.24 0.51 -12.04
C TYR A 126 -10.66 -0.09 -13.32
N ILE A 127 -9.65 0.55 -13.93
CA ILE A 127 -8.99 0.04 -15.12
C ILE A 127 -8.33 -1.31 -14.81
N LEU A 128 -7.58 -1.40 -13.71
CA LEU A 128 -6.91 -2.64 -13.32
C LEU A 128 -7.91 -3.74 -12.95
N PHE A 129 -9.02 -3.39 -12.30
CA PHE A 129 -10.07 -4.33 -11.94
C PHE A 129 -10.73 -4.92 -13.20
N GLY A 130 -11.10 -4.08 -14.17
CA GLY A 130 -11.63 -4.53 -15.46
C GLY A 130 -10.63 -5.38 -16.22
N ALA A 131 -9.36 -4.96 -16.28
CA ALA A 131 -8.29 -5.72 -16.90
C ALA A 131 -8.07 -7.09 -16.24
N ALA A 132 -8.18 -7.17 -14.91
CA ALA A 132 -8.07 -8.42 -14.17
C ALA A 132 -9.20 -9.39 -14.52
N ILE A 133 -10.45 -8.91 -14.57
CA ILE A 133 -11.60 -9.72 -14.99
C ILE A 133 -11.37 -10.26 -16.42
N ILE A 134 -10.99 -9.40 -17.36
CA ILE A 134 -10.71 -9.80 -18.75
C ILE A 134 -9.58 -10.83 -18.80
N ALA A 135 -8.51 -10.62 -18.04
CA ALA A 135 -7.38 -11.53 -17.99
C ALA A 135 -7.77 -12.93 -17.48
N ILE A 136 -8.65 -13.01 -16.47
CA ILE A 136 -9.16 -14.29 -15.95
C ILE A 136 -9.91 -15.05 -17.04
N PHE A 137 -10.87 -14.40 -17.71
CA PHE A 137 -11.65 -15.04 -18.78
C PHE A 137 -10.77 -15.44 -19.97
N ALA A 138 -9.87 -14.55 -20.41
CA ALA A 138 -8.96 -14.82 -21.52
C ALA A 138 -8.05 -16.02 -21.21
N THR A 139 -7.54 -16.11 -19.98
CA THR A 139 -6.68 -17.22 -19.55
C THR A 139 -7.44 -18.54 -19.56
N GLU A 140 -8.68 -18.56 -19.06
CA GLU A 140 -9.50 -19.77 -19.05
C GLU A 140 -9.86 -20.24 -20.47
N LEU A 141 -10.21 -19.32 -21.37
CA LEU A 141 -10.49 -19.63 -22.77
C LEU A 141 -9.24 -20.20 -23.47
N LEU A 142 -8.09 -19.55 -23.31
CA LEU A 142 -6.82 -19.99 -23.89
C LEU A 142 -6.41 -21.37 -23.39
N ARG A 143 -6.63 -21.67 -22.10
CA ARG A 143 -6.37 -22.99 -21.52
C ARG A 143 -7.25 -24.08 -22.11
N LYS A 144 -8.48 -23.75 -22.53
CA LYS A 144 -9.40 -24.72 -23.13
C LYS A 144 -9.11 -25.01 -24.61
N VAL A 145 -8.48 -24.06 -25.29
CA VAL A 145 -8.09 -24.17 -26.71
C VAL A 145 -6.75 -24.89 -26.89
N ARG A 146 -5.91 -24.91 -25.85
CA ARG A 146 -4.59 -25.55 -25.83
C ARG A 146 -4.64 -26.93 -25.19
#